data_AF-A0A925GGC4-F1
#
_entry.id   AF-A0A925GGC4-F1
#
_cell.length_a   1.000
_cell.length_b   1.000
_cell.length_c   1.000
_cell.angle_alpha   90.00
_cell.angle_beta   90.00
_cell.angle_gamma   90.00
#
_symmetry.space_group_name_H-M   'P 1'
#
loop_
_entity.id
_entity.type
_entity.pdbx_description
1 polymer ?
#
loop_
_entity_poly.entity_id
_entity_poly.type
_entity_poly.pdbx_seq_one_letter_code
_entity_poly.pdbx_strand_id
1 'polypeptide(L)'
;MASLWLPIALAPVAVFIVSSVIHMATPWHKKDYAKAPDEGKLLDALRPLGLTPGDYVVPHCESMDELKSPEFAARMNAGPVLVMTVRPNGMPNMGKTLGQWFLSAVVVTLLAAHVAAISLSAGAYPWLVFHVVWETAFAGYALALWPLAIWYGRSWGSTLRGTVDGLLYALITGGIFVWAWPRA
;
A
#
# COMPACT_ATOMS: atom_id res chain seq x y z
N MET A 1 -8.08 3.39 25.14
CA MET A 1 -7.71 2.14 24.42
C MET A 1 -8.55 0.95 24.85
N ALA A 2 -8.56 0.53 26.13
CA ALA A 2 -9.35 -0.62 26.57
C ALA A 2 -10.85 -0.52 26.24
N SER A 3 -11.44 0.68 26.37
CA SER A 3 -12.83 0.96 25.99
C SER A 3 -13.11 0.92 24.47
N LEU A 4 -12.08 0.85 23.63
CA LEU A 4 -12.17 0.82 22.17
C LEU A 4 -11.89 -0.57 21.58
N TRP A 5 -11.87 -1.62 22.40
CA TRP A 5 -11.56 -2.98 21.95
C TRP A 5 -12.48 -3.46 20.81
N LEU A 6 -13.77 -3.11 20.87
CA LEU A 6 -14.76 -3.53 19.89
C LEU A 6 -14.51 -2.91 18.50
N PRO A 7 -14.40 -1.57 18.36
CA PRO A 7 -14.09 -0.99 17.05
C PRO A 7 -12.68 -1.38 16.55
N ILE A 8 -11.71 -1.59 17.46
CA ILE A 8 -10.38 -2.09 17.11
C ILE A 8 -10.44 -3.49 16.47
N ALA A 9 -11.30 -4.38 16.98
CA ALA A 9 -11.47 -5.72 16.44
C ALA A 9 -12.29 -5.75 15.14
N LEU A 10 -13.35 -4.95 15.06
CA LEU A 10 -14.31 -4.99 13.94
C LEU A 10 -13.82 -4.27 12.68
N ALA A 11 -13.12 -3.14 12.82
CA ALA A 11 -12.73 -2.34 11.66
C ALA A 11 -11.78 -3.08 10.69
N PRO A 12 -10.72 -3.78 11.13
CA PRO A 12 -9.85 -4.54 10.23
C PRO A 12 -10.60 -5.67 9.50
N VAL A 13 -11.57 -6.31 10.17
CA VAL A 13 -12.40 -7.36 9.55
C VAL A 13 -13.28 -6.78 8.45
N ALA A 14 -13.95 -5.66 8.71
CA ALA A 14 -14.79 -4.99 7.71
C ALA A 14 -13.95 -4.50 6.52
N VAL A 15 -12.78 -3.89 6.78
CA VAL A 15 -11.83 -3.47 5.74
C VAL A 15 -11.36 -4.66 4.91
N PHE A 16 -11.02 -5.78 5.55
CA PHE A 16 -10.58 -7.00 4.85
C PHE A 16 -11.67 -7.56 3.92
N ILE A 17 -12.93 -7.57 4.37
CA ILE A 17 -14.07 -8.00 3.55
C ILE A 17 -14.24 -7.06 2.34
N VAL A 18 -14.28 -5.75 2.57
CA VAL A 18 -14.48 -4.76 1.50
C VAL A 18 -13.33 -4.80 0.50
N SER A 19 -12.09 -4.90 0.99
CA SER A 19 -10.90 -5.09 0.16
C SER A 19 -11.01 -6.37 -0.68
N SER A 20 -11.42 -7.48 -0.08
CA SER A 20 -11.62 -8.74 -0.82
C SER A 20 -12.64 -8.58 -1.94
N VAL A 21 -13.76 -7.89 -1.69
CA VAL A 21 -14.77 -7.62 -2.72
C VAL A 21 -14.16 -6.77 -3.85
N ILE A 22 -13.50 -5.65 -3.54
CA ILE A 22 -12.89 -4.77 -4.53
C ILE A 22 -11.90 -5.54 -5.42
N HIS A 23 -11.00 -6.32 -4.83
CA HIS A 23 -9.93 -6.98 -5.57
C HIS A 23 -10.36 -8.28 -6.28
N MET A 24 -11.35 -9.00 -5.75
CA MET A 24 -11.73 -10.32 -6.28
C MET A 24 -13.02 -10.30 -7.09
N ALA A 25 -13.98 -9.44 -6.75
CA ALA A 25 -15.31 -9.41 -7.37
C ALA A 25 -15.48 -8.29 -8.41
N THR A 26 -14.51 -7.39 -8.56
CA THR A 26 -14.59 -6.25 -9.48
C THR A 26 -13.42 -6.22 -10.46
N PRO A 27 -13.55 -5.53 -11.61
CA PRO A 27 -12.44 -5.34 -12.54
C PRO A 27 -11.51 -4.18 -12.16
N TRP A 28 -11.72 -3.53 -11.01
CA TRP A 28 -11.07 -2.26 -10.62
C TRP A 28 -9.54 -2.28 -10.78
N HIS A 29 -8.90 -3.37 -10.37
CA HIS A 29 -7.44 -3.53 -10.38
C HIS A 29 -6.89 -4.37 -11.55
N LYS A 30 -7.73 -4.74 -12.54
CA LYS A 30 -7.29 -5.61 -13.66
C LYS A 30 -6.19 -5.02 -14.52
N LYS A 31 -6.02 -3.69 -14.51
CA LYS A 31 -5.03 -2.97 -15.33
C LYS A 31 -3.88 -2.41 -14.50
N ASP A 32 -3.69 -2.88 -13.28
CA ASP A 32 -2.61 -2.40 -12.42
C ASP A 32 -1.23 -2.83 -12.91
N TYR A 33 -1.18 -3.99 -13.57
CA TYR A 33 0.02 -4.53 -14.18
C TYR A 33 -0.25 -4.81 -15.67
N ALA A 34 0.64 -4.32 -16.52
CA ALA A 34 0.62 -4.61 -17.95
C ALA A 34 1.45 -5.86 -18.25
N LYS A 35 1.03 -6.64 -19.25
CA LYS A 35 1.85 -7.72 -19.80
C LYS A 35 3.06 -7.11 -20.52
N ALA A 36 4.25 -7.67 -20.27
CA ALA A 36 5.45 -7.25 -20.98
C ALA A 36 5.38 -7.64 -22.48
N PRO A 37 5.86 -6.77 -23.39
CA PRO A 37 6.06 -7.15 -24.79
C PRO A 37 7.03 -8.34 -24.89
N ASP A 38 6.68 -9.35 -25.69
CA ASP A 38 7.48 -10.56 -25.91
C ASP A 38 8.00 -11.20 -24.59
N GLU A 39 7.07 -11.41 -23.65
CA GLU A 39 7.34 -11.95 -22.30
C GLU A 39 8.20 -13.21 -22.29
N GLY A 40 8.08 -14.08 -23.30
CA GLY A 40 8.91 -15.28 -23.45
C GLY A 40 10.39 -14.93 -23.58
N LYS A 41 10.75 -14.06 -24.53
CA LYS A 41 12.14 -13.60 -24.70
C LYS A 41 12.65 -12.85 -23.48
N LEU A 42 11.79 -12.04 -22.83
CA LEU A 42 12.18 -11.34 -21.61
C LEU A 42 12.55 -12.32 -20.50
N LEU A 43 11.74 -13.35 -20.26
CA LEU A 43 12.03 -14.36 -19.24
C LEU A 43 13.30 -15.15 -19.57
N ASP A 44 13.48 -15.55 -20.84
CA ASP A 44 14.67 -16.27 -21.27
C ASP A 44 15.96 -15.44 -21.13
N ALA A 45 15.89 -14.14 -21.37
CA ALA A 45 17.03 -13.23 -21.17
C ALA A 45 17.36 -13.00 -19.68
N LEU A 46 16.36 -12.98 -18.80
CA LEU A 46 16.56 -12.71 -17.37
C LEU A 46 17.03 -13.93 -16.57
N ARG A 47 16.59 -15.14 -16.94
CA ARG A 47 16.98 -16.40 -16.26
C ARG A 47 18.49 -16.59 -16.08
N PRO A 48 19.34 -16.45 -17.11
CA PRO A 48 20.78 -16.68 -16.97
C PRO A 48 21.49 -15.59 -16.15
N LEU A 49 20.86 -14.43 -15.91
CA LEU A 49 21.46 -13.35 -15.10
C LEU A 49 21.50 -13.68 -13.60
N GLY A 50 20.79 -14.73 -13.16
CA GLY A 50 20.87 -15.21 -11.78
C GLY A 50 20.42 -14.20 -10.72
N LEU A 51 19.48 -13.30 -11.06
CA LEU A 51 18.96 -12.30 -10.14
C LEU A 51 18.35 -12.97 -8.90
N THR A 52 18.81 -12.58 -7.71
CA THR A 52 18.26 -13.03 -6.43
C THR A 52 17.07 -12.16 -6.01
N PRO A 53 16.20 -12.62 -5.10
CA PRO A 53 15.13 -11.78 -4.59
C PRO A 53 15.66 -10.49 -3.95
N GLY A 54 15.13 -9.35 -4.37
CA GLY A 54 15.61 -8.03 -3.97
C GLY A 54 15.10 -6.91 -4.87
N ASP A 55 15.50 -5.68 -4.55
CA ASP A 55 15.19 -4.48 -5.32
C ASP A 55 16.44 -3.99 -6.07
N TYR A 56 16.27 -3.66 -7.35
CA TYR A 56 17.35 -3.26 -8.24
C TYR A 56 16.96 -2.00 -9.03
N VAL A 57 17.96 -1.15 -9.26
CA VAL A 57 17.91 -0.03 -10.22
C VAL A 57 18.87 -0.34 -11.35
N VAL A 58 18.45 -0.15 -12.59
CA VAL A 58 19.28 -0.36 -13.79
C VAL A 58 19.12 0.84 -14.73
N PRO A 59 20.22 1.50 -15.15
CA PRO A 59 21.59 1.39 -14.64
C PRO A 59 21.72 1.76 -13.15
N HIS A 60 22.47 0.97 -12.37
CA HIS A 60 22.82 1.33 -10.99
C HIS A 60 24.01 2.30 -10.98
N CYS A 61 23.96 3.27 -10.06
CA CYS A 61 25.02 4.23 -9.82
C CYS A 61 25.72 3.88 -8.49
N GLU A 62 27.04 3.70 -8.53
CA GLU A 62 27.83 3.25 -7.37
C GLU A 62 28.26 4.41 -6.47
N SER A 63 28.26 5.65 -6.98
CA SER A 63 28.69 6.83 -6.23
C SER A 63 28.11 8.14 -6.74
N MET A 64 28.12 9.17 -5.88
CA MET A 64 27.70 10.52 -6.27
C MET A 64 28.59 11.17 -7.34
N ASP A 65 29.83 10.71 -7.47
CA ASP A 65 30.76 11.20 -8.50
C ASP A 65 30.45 10.55 -9.86
N GLU A 66 30.16 9.25 -9.89
CA GLU A 66 29.69 8.56 -11.10
C GLU A 66 28.38 9.18 -11.61
N LEU A 67 27.46 9.56 -10.71
CA LEU A 67 26.17 10.16 -11.07
C LEU A 67 26.33 11.42 -11.94
N LYS A 68 27.41 12.18 -11.75
CA LYS A 68 27.71 13.42 -12.49
C LYS A 68 28.50 13.16 -13.77
N SER A 69 28.91 11.91 -14.01
CA SER A 69 29.75 11.56 -15.15
C SER A 69 28.95 11.56 -16.46
N PRO A 70 29.54 12.03 -17.58
CA PRO A 70 28.94 11.89 -18.90
C PRO A 70 28.65 10.44 -19.29
N GLU A 71 29.46 9.49 -18.81
CA GLU A 71 29.33 8.05 -19.08
C GLU A 71 28.06 7.48 -18.45
N PHE A 72 27.79 7.82 -17.19
CA PHE A 72 26.55 7.40 -16.53
C PHE A 72 25.33 8.03 -17.20
N ALA A 73 25.39 9.32 -17.53
CA ALA A 73 24.34 9.99 -18.28
C ALA A 73 24.07 9.32 -19.63
N ALA A 74 25.12 8.89 -20.34
CA ALA A 74 24.99 8.15 -21.61
C ALA A 74 24.29 6.79 -21.43
N ARG A 75 24.61 6.03 -20.37
CA ARG A 75 23.92 4.77 -20.03
C ARG A 75 22.44 4.99 -19.73
N MET A 76 22.13 6.03 -18.96
CA MET A 76 20.74 6.41 -18.65
C MET A 76 19.96 6.78 -19.91
N ASN A 77 20.56 7.57 -20.81
CA ASN A 77 19.93 7.99 -22.08
C ASN A 77 19.76 6.82 -23.07
N ALA A 78 20.69 5.86 -23.08
CA ALA A 78 20.57 4.67 -23.91
C ALA A 78 19.45 3.74 -23.44
N GLY A 79 19.24 3.65 -22.12
CA GLY A 79 18.18 2.85 -21.50
C GLY A 79 18.32 1.34 -21.72
N PRO A 80 17.31 0.55 -21.31
CA PRO A 80 16.14 0.99 -20.54
C PRO A 80 16.53 1.40 -19.10
N VAL A 81 15.78 2.34 -18.52
CA VAL A 81 15.89 2.72 -17.09
C VAL A 81 14.80 2.00 -16.30
N LEU A 82 15.20 1.19 -15.33
CA LEU A 82 14.31 0.28 -14.60
C LEU A 82 14.51 0.40 -13.10
N VAL A 83 13.40 0.37 -12.37
CA VAL A 83 13.34 -0.01 -10.96
C VAL A 83 12.57 -1.32 -10.90
N MET A 84 13.19 -2.40 -10.43
CA MET A 84 12.59 -3.72 -10.42
C MET A 84 12.67 -4.39 -9.05
N THR A 85 11.64 -5.17 -8.73
CA THR A 85 11.60 -6.04 -7.55
C THR A 85 11.54 -7.49 -8.02
N VAL A 86 12.55 -8.28 -7.68
CA VAL A 86 12.60 -9.72 -7.96
C VAL A 86 12.03 -10.46 -6.75
N ARG A 87 11.04 -11.33 -6.98
CA ARG A 87 10.42 -12.17 -5.95
C ARG A 87 10.99 -13.58 -5.97
N PRO A 88 10.89 -14.35 -4.87
CA PRO A 88 11.23 -15.76 -4.88
C PRO A 88 10.50 -16.54 -5.98
N ASN A 89 11.19 -17.51 -6.59
CA ASN A 89 10.61 -18.38 -7.61
C ASN A 89 9.46 -19.22 -7.05
N GLY A 90 8.46 -19.48 -7.89
CA GLY A 90 7.30 -20.32 -7.58
C GLY A 90 5.99 -19.56 -7.46
N MET A 91 4.93 -20.29 -7.13
CA MET A 91 3.60 -19.71 -6.96
C MET A 91 3.54 -18.80 -5.72
N PRO A 92 2.86 -17.64 -5.78
CA PRO A 92 2.68 -16.79 -4.62
C PRO A 92 1.97 -17.52 -3.47
N ASN A 93 2.47 -17.34 -2.25
CA ASN A 93 1.77 -17.79 -1.05
C ASN A 93 0.70 -16.74 -0.67
N MET A 94 -0.52 -16.96 -1.18
CA MET A 94 -1.63 -16.05 -0.94
C MET A 94 -2.00 -15.90 0.53
N GLY A 95 -1.93 -16.99 1.31
CA GLY A 95 -2.24 -16.95 2.75
C GLY A 95 -1.33 -16.01 3.53
N LYS A 96 -0.02 -16.02 3.22
CA LYS A 96 0.95 -15.09 3.82
C LYS A 96 0.63 -13.64 3.49
N THR A 97 0.38 -13.33 2.22
CA THR A 97 0.10 -11.95 1.79
C THR A 97 -1.23 -11.44 2.38
N LEU A 98 -2.27 -12.27 2.43
CA LEU A 98 -3.54 -11.91 3.05
C LEU A 98 -3.41 -11.69 4.55
N GLY A 99 -2.62 -12.52 5.25
CA GLY A 99 -2.33 -12.32 6.67
C GLY A 99 -1.56 -11.03 6.95
N GLN A 100 -0.56 -10.71 6.11
CA GLN A 100 0.17 -9.44 6.19
C GLN A 100 -0.73 -8.23 5.94
N TRP A 101 -1.65 -8.33 4.97
CA TRP A 101 -2.64 -7.29 4.70
C TRP A 101 -3.58 -7.06 5.88
N PHE A 102 -4.13 -8.13 6.47
CA PHE A 102 -4.98 -8.04 7.65
C PHE A 102 -4.22 -7.40 8.83
N LEU A 103 -2.97 -7.82 9.08
CA LEU A 103 -2.14 -7.23 10.13
C LEU A 103 -1.88 -5.74 9.88
N SER A 104 -1.65 -5.33 8.63
CA SER A 104 -1.52 -3.91 8.29
C SER A 104 -2.79 -3.12 8.64
N ALA A 105 -3.98 -3.65 8.32
CA ALA A 105 -5.25 -3.01 8.69
C ALA A 105 -5.45 -2.92 10.22
N VAL A 106 -5.01 -3.94 10.98
CA VAL A 106 -4.98 -3.89 12.45
C VAL A 106 -4.06 -2.76 12.94
N VAL A 107 -2.85 -2.64 12.40
CA VAL A 107 -1.90 -1.58 12.79
C VAL A 107 -2.48 -0.19 12.51
N VAL A 108 -3.04 0.03 11.32
CA VAL A 108 -3.70 1.30 10.97
C VAL A 108 -4.85 1.62 11.94
N THR A 109 -5.67 0.62 12.26
CA THR A 109 -6.79 0.78 13.19
C THR A 109 -6.32 1.10 14.61
N LEU A 110 -5.25 0.44 15.09
CA LEU A 110 -4.68 0.71 16.41
C LEU A 110 -4.11 2.14 16.52
N LEU A 111 -3.44 2.62 15.47
CA LEU A 111 -2.94 4.00 15.42
C LEU A 111 -4.10 5.01 15.42
N ALA A 112 -5.13 4.79 14.60
CA ALA A 112 -6.33 5.63 14.60
C ALA A 112 -7.04 5.64 15.97
N ALA A 113 -7.17 4.46 16.60
CA ALA A 113 -7.74 4.35 17.94
C ALA A 113 -6.90 5.08 18.99
N HIS A 114 -5.56 5.00 18.90
CA HIS A 114 -4.66 5.66 19.82
C HIS A 114 -4.81 7.17 19.74
N VAL A 115 -4.74 7.74 18.53
CA VAL A 115 -4.92 9.18 18.29
C VAL A 115 -6.30 9.63 18.80
N ALA A 116 -7.37 8.91 18.45
CA ALA A 116 -8.71 9.25 18.94
C ALA A 116 -8.82 9.18 20.47
N ALA A 117 -8.23 8.16 21.11
CA ALA A 117 -8.32 7.97 22.56
C ALA A 117 -7.59 9.05 23.38
N ILE A 118 -6.53 9.67 22.83
CA ILE A 118 -5.82 10.76 23.51
C ILE A 118 -6.41 12.13 23.18
N SER A 119 -7.13 12.25 22.07
CA SER A 119 -7.71 13.52 21.61
C SER A 119 -9.17 13.72 22.04
N LEU A 120 -9.91 12.65 22.32
CA LEU A 120 -11.37 12.69 22.51
C LEU A 120 -11.79 12.02 23.82
N SER A 121 -12.75 12.65 24.52
CA SER A 121 -13.39 12.06 25.68
C SER A 121 -14.42 11.01 25.29
N ALA A 122 -14.86 10.21 26.27
CA ALA A 122 -16.14 9.53 26.17
C ALA A 122 -17.26 10.57 25.94
N GLY A 123 -18.28 10.19 25.18
CA GLY A 123 -19.38 11.08 24.81
C GLY A 123 -19.02 12.17 23.79
N ALA A 124 -17.82 12.14 23.19
CA ALA A 124 -17.44 13.08 22.14
C ALA A 124 -18.44 13.06 20.97
N TYR A 125 -18.60 14.21 20.32
CA TYR A 125 -19.53 14.35 19.19
C TYR A 125 -19.18 13.36 18.06
N PRO A 126 -20.18 12.65 17.49
CA PRO A 126 -19.96 11.64 16.44
C PRO A 126 -19.13 12.14 15.25
N TRP A 127 -19.37 13.37 14.79
CA TRP A 127 -18.62 13.95 13.67
C TRP A 127 -17.13 14.10 14.00
N LEU A 128 -16.79 14.48 15.23
CA LEU A 128 -15.40 14.66 15.64
C LEU A 128 -14.68 13.31 15.76
N VAL A 129 -15.35 12.29 16.31
CA VAL A 129 -14.85 10.90 16.32
C VAL A 129 -14.57 10.42 14.90
N PHE A 130 -15.52 10.65 13.98
CA PHE A 130 -15.36 10.28 12.59
C PHE A 130 -14.13 10.94 11.98
N HIS A 131 -14.02 12.27 12.05
CA HIS A 131 -12.93 13.07 11.48
C HIS A 131 -11.55 12.58 11.93
N VAL A 132 -11.34 12.47 13.25
CA VAL A 132 -10.04 12.05 13.79
C VAL A 132 -9.67 10.64 13.34
N VAL A 133 -10.63 9.71 13.39
CA VAL A 133 -10.37 8.30 13.04
C VAL A 133 -10.18 8.11 11.54
N TRP A 134 -11.07 8.67 10.71
CA TRP A 134 -10.98 8.46 9.26
C TRP A 134 -9.75 9.14 8.67
N GLU A 135 -9.36 10.34 9.11
CA GLU A 135 -8.16 11.02 8.60
C GLU A 135 -6.89 10.24 8.95
N THR A 136 -6.80 9.77 10.20
CA THR A 136 -5.66 8.95 10.65
C THR A 136 -5.61 7.62 9.88
N ALA A 137 -6.74 6.95 9.70
CA ALA A 137 -6.82 5.71 8.96
C ALA A 137 -6.50 5.91 7.47
N PHE A 138 -6.99 6.98 6.86
CA PHE A 138 -6.73 7.33 5.46
C PHE A 138 -5.24 7.54 5.22
N ALA A 139 -4.57 8.26 6.12
CA ALA A 139 -3.13 8.42 6.07
C ALA A 139 -2.39 7.07 6.06
N GLY A 140 -2.83 6.13 6.91
CA GLY A 140 -2.26 4.78 7.01
C GLY A 140 -2.52 3.89 5.79
N TYR A 141 -3.69 4.01 5.15
CA TYR A 141 -4.04 3.16 4.00
C TYR A 141 -3.55 3.70 2.65
N ALA A 142 -3.42 5.01 2.48
CA ALA A 142 -3.27 5.61 1.14
C ALA A 142 -1.93 6.33 0.90
N LEU A 143 -1.43 7.11 1.87
CA LEU A 143 -0.39 8.10 1.57
C LEU A 143 0.98 7.47 1.26
N ALA A 144 1.25 6.27 1.75
CA ALA A 144 2.48 5.53 1.43
C ALA A 144 2.57 5.11 -0.06
N LEU A 145 1.45 5.13 -0.81
CA LEU A 145 1.44 4.80 -2.23
C LEU A 145 2.03 5.92 -3.09
N TRP A 146 1.91 7.18 -2.64
CA TRP A 146 2.28 8.35 -3.44
C TRP A 146 3.79 8.50 -3.61
N PRO A 147 4.63 8.32 -2.57
CA PRO A 147 6.07 8.26 -2.73
C PRO A 147 6.52 7.22 -3.76
N LEU A 148 5.79 6.12 -3.92
CA LEU A 148 6.12 5.09 -4.91
C LEU A 148 5.92 5.58 -6.36
N ALA A 149 4.91 6.39 -6.61
CA ALA A 149 4.73 7.04 -7.92
C ALA A 149 5.78 8.12 -8.16
N ILE A 150 6.06 8.93 -7.14
CA ILE A 150 6.98 10.08 -7.24
C ILE A 150 8.42 9.64 -7.45
N TRP A 151 8.92 8.73 -6.61
CA TRP A 151 10.35 8.40 -6.56
C TRP A 151 10.73 7.18 -7.41
N TYR A 152 9.79 6.25 -7.63
CA TYR A 152 10.06 4.99 -8.29
C TYR A 152 9.30 4.81 -9.60
N GLY A 153 8.62 5.87 -10.08
CA GLY A 153 7.91 5.87 -11.36
C GLY A 153 6.78 4.85 -11.46
N ARG A 154 6.21 4.40 -10.32
CA ARG A 154 5.03 3.52 -10.34
C ARG A 154 3.84 4.26 -10.98
N SER A 155 2.93 3.49 -11.58
CA SER A 155 1.76 4.05 -12.28
C SER A 155 0.92 4.95 -11.38
N TRP A 156 0.71 6.20 -11.80
CA TRP A 156 -0.26 7.11 -11.18
C TRP A 156 -1.68 6.55 -11.22
N GLY A 157 -2.05 5.83 -12.29
CA GLY A 157 -3.35 5.19 -12.39
C GLY A 157 -3.59 4.17 -11.27
N SER A 158 -2.61 3.29 -11.01
CA SER A 158 -2.71 2.31 -9.91
C SER A 158 -2.65 2.99 -8.54
N THR A 159 -1.81 4.02 -8.40
CA THR A 159 -1.67 4.81 -7.16
C THR A 159 -2.99 5.49 -6.78
N LEU A 160 -3.67 6.10 -7.76
CA LEU A 160 -4.96 6.76 -7.53
C LEU A 160 -6.07 5.74 -7.21
N ARG A 161 -6.10 4.58 -7.87
CA ARG A 161 -7.04 3.50 -7.50
C ARG A 161 -6.82 3.01 -6.08
N GLY A 162 -5.58 2.74 -5.68
CA GLY A 162 -5.25 2.37 -4.30
C GLY A 162 -5.56 3.48 -3.28
N THR A 163 -5.46 4.75 -3.69
CA THR A 163 -5.88 5.89 -2.85
C THR A 163 -7.39 5.90 -2.62
N VAL A 164 -8.19 5.60 -3.66
CA VAL A 164 -9.65 5.47 -3.55
C VAL A 164 -10.02 4.28 -2.65
N ASP A 165 -9.32 3.16 -2.77
CA ASP A 165 -9.50 2.03 -1.86
C ASP A 165 -9.22 2.44 -0.41
N GLY A 166 -8.09 3.09 -0.16
CA GLY A 166 -7.72 3.59 1.16
C GLY A 166 -8.74 4.58 1.74
N LEU A 167 -9.34 5.42 0.89
CA LEU A 167 -10.46 6.28 1.28
C LEU A 167 -11.65 5.45 1.75
N LEU A 168 -12.07 4.44 0.98
CA LEU A 168 -13.20 3.56 1.37
C LEU A 168 -12.91 2.83 2.68
N TYR A 169 -11.70 2.28 2.84
CA TYR A 169 -11.29 1.60 4.07
C TYR A 169 -11.30 2.53 5.28
N ALA A 170 -10.85 3.78 5.11
CA ALA A 170 -10.85 4.78 6.15
C ALA A 170 -12.27 5.23 6.54
N LEU A 171 -13.17 5.41 5.56
CA LEU A 171 -14.58 5.71 5.81
C LEU A 171 -15.26 4.60 6.64
N ILE A 172 -15.00 3.34 6.29
CA ILE A 172 -15.51 2.17 7.05
C ILE A 172 -14.95 2.16 8.47
N THR A 173 -13.64 2.40 8.63
CA THR A 173 -13.00 2.46 9.95
C THR A 173 -13.63 3.56 10.80
N GLY A 174 -13.74 4.79 10.28
CA GLY A 174 -14.38 5.91 10.97
C GLY A 174 -15.82 5.63 11.36
N GLY A 175 -16.62 5.05 10.46
CA GLY A 175 -18.02 4.68 10.74
C GLY A 175 -18.17 3.67 11.87
N ILE A 176 -17.30 2.65 11.92
CA ILE A 176 -17.29 1.66 13.01
C ILE A 176 -16.92 2.30 14.34
N PHE A 177 -15.95 3.22 14.36
CA PHE A 177 -15.57 3.93 15.58
C PHE A 177 -16.68 4.85 16.08
N VAL A 178 -17.39 5.57 15.20
CA VAL A 178 -18.56 6.35 15.57
C VAL A 178 -19.63 5.47 16.22
N TRP A 179 -19.91 4.33 15.60
CA TRP A 179 -20.95 3.41 16.07
C TRP A 179 -20.63 2.81 17.45
N ALA A 180 -19.37 2.43 17.67
CA ALA A 180 -18.92 1.79 18.91
C ALA A 180 -18.20 2.74 19.88
N TRP A 181 -18.35 4.06 19.72
CA TRP A 181 -17.69 5.04 20.60
C TRP A 181 -18.28 4.99 22.02
N PRO A 182 -17.45 5.09 23.08
CA PRO A 182 -17.94 5.13 24.46
C PRO A 182 -18.86 6.33 24.70
N ARG A 183 -20.04 6.08 25.28
CA ARG A 183 -21.07 7.12 25.53
C ARG A 183 -20.94 7.85 26.86
N ALA A 184 -20.19 7.29 27.82
CA ALA A 184 -19.93 7.83 29.15
C ALA A 184 -18.55 7.38 29.65
#